data_AF-A0A558H2N5-F1
#
_entry.id   AF-A0A558H2N5-F1
#
_cell.length_a   1.000
_cell.length_b   1.000
_cell.length_c   1.000
_cell.angle_alpha   90.00
_cell.angle_beta   90.00
_cell.angle_gamma   90.00
#
_symmetry.space_group_name_H-M   'P 1'
#
loop_
_entity.id
_entity.type
_entity.pdbx_description
1 polymer ?
#
loop_
_entity_poly.entity_id
_entity_poly.type
_entity_poly.pdbx_seq_one_letter_code
_entity_poly.pdbx_strand_id
1 'polypeptide(L)'
;MRRRSVLQLGVATIALAGCSGTKVDTSQPSALDMAPVVANDDKVPMERPEPLIRYQFTCTAADGSLIGKFSSLEEVWASTRYMHITDCQVAYVGSGPQVLTPEETAAVNTAVAAGAPPGQASELCLRIVRACTRTDHRTLAASLAGYGVPVVKGALTLAPLAPQAALFTRWLKTAAVG
;
A
#
# COMPACT_ATOMS: atom_id res chain seq x y z
N MET A 1 49.48 13.76 -32.96
CA MET A 1 48.86 12.90 -33.99
C MET A 1 47.46 12.51 -33.51
N ARG A 2 46.42 12.86 -34.28
CA ARG A 2 45.01 12.53 -34.02
C ARG A 2 44.67 11.20 -34.67
N ARG A 3 43.89 10.34 -33.99
CA ARG A 3 42.96 9.42 -34.64
C ARG A 3 41.65 9.38 -33.85
N ARG A 4 40.58 9.80 -34.52
CA ARG A 4 39.18 9.73 -34.12
C ARG A 4 38.60 8.46 -34.75
N SER A 5 37.75 7.74 -34.03
CA SER A 5 36.83 6.77 -34.64
C SER A 5 35.42 7.04 -34.14
N VAL A 6 34.58 7.42 -35.08
CA VAL A 6 33.12 7.59 -34.97
C VAL A 6 32.50 6.35 -35.60
N LEU A 7 31.49 5.76 -34.97
CA LEU A 7 30.51 4.94 -35.67
C LEU A 7 29.10 5.45 -35.33
N GLN A 8 28.37 5.81 -36.37
CA GLN A 8 26.97 6.22 -36.36
C GLN A 8 26.06 5.04 -36.75
N LEU A 9 24.78 5.27 -36.44
CA LEU A 9 23.55 4.90 -37.18
C LEU A 9 22.81 3.61 -36.79
N GLY A 10 21.54 3.83 -36.44
CA GLY A 10 20.49 2.82 -36.34
C GLY A 10 19.20 3.39 -35.72
N VAL A 11 18.62 4.44 -36.30
CA VAL A 11 17.28 4.95 -35.94
C VAL A 11 16.23 4.11 -36.64
N ALA A 12 15.34 3.46 -35.88
CA ALA A 12 14.14 2.82 -36.40
C ALA A 12 12.91 3.63 -36.01
N THR A 13 12.40 4.42 -36.96
CA THR A 13 11.08 5.04 -36.95
C THR A 13 10.04 4.02 -37.43
N ILE A 14 8.97 3.82 -36.66
CA ILE A 14 7.72 3.23 -37.17
C ILE A 14 6.58 4.22 -36.93
N ALA A 15 5.78 4.37 -37.99
CA ALA A 15 4.92 5.49 -38.32
C ALA A 15 3.61 5.54 -37.52
N LEU A 16 3.21 6.76 -37.17
CA LEU A 16 1.84 7.16 -36.82
C LEU A 16 1.14 7.63 -38.11
N ALA A 17 0.21 6.85 -38.64
CA ALA A 17 -0.88 7.35 -39.49
C ALA A 17 -2.02 7.75 -38.53
N GLY A 18 -2.51 8.99 -38.47
CA GLY A 18 -3.15 9.77 -39.54
C GLY A 18 -4.64 9.43 -39.51
N CYS A 19 -5.58 10.29 -39.08
CA CYS A 19 -6.15 11.45 -39.77
C CYS A 19 -7.33 11.92 -38.86
N SER A 20 -7.79 13.17 -38.72
CA SER A 20 -7.59 14.44 -39.41
C SER A 20 -8.12 15.55 -38.49
N GLY A 21 -7.41 16.68 -38.41
CA GLY A 21 -8.02 17.99 -38.12
C GLY A 21 -8.79 18.49 -39.35
N THR A 22 -9.43 19.64 -39.42
CA THR A 22 -9.58 20.86 -38.60
C THR A 22 -10.69 21.65 -39.31
N LYS A 23 -11.49 22.44 -38.59
CA LYS A 23 -11.90 23.78 -39.04
C LYS A 23 -12.58 24.53 -37.89
N VAL A 24 -11.90 25.57 -37.42
CA VAL A 24 -12.54 26.72 -36.78
C VAL A 24 -13.13 27.53 -37.92
N ASP A 25 -14.42 27.83 -37.85
CA ASP A 25 -15.00 28.94 -38.61
C ASP A 25 -15.78 29.82 -37.63
N THR A 26 -15.42 31.09 -37.62
CA THR A 26 -15.99 32.13 -36.78
C THR A 26 -17.19 32.71 -37.51
N SER A 27 -18.39 32.52 -36.99
CA SER A 27 -19.59 33.32 -37.34
C SER A 27 -20.64 33.22 -36.23
N GLN A 28 -20.74 34.24 -35.38
CA GLN A 28 -22.00 34.64 -34.74
C GLN A 28 -22.83 35.44 -35.77
N PRO A 29 -24.13 35.76 -35.57
CA PRO A 29 -25.03 35.44 -34.45
C PRO A 29 -26.42 34.90 -34.91
N SER A 30 -27.19 34.29 -34.01
CA SER A 30 -28.63 34.57 -33.79
C SER A 30 -29.23 33.62 -32.75
N ALA A 31 -29.99 34.22 -31.84
CA ALA A 31 -30.77 33.57 -30.80
C ALA A 31 -31.84 32.62 -31.38
N LEU A 32 -32.22 31.60 -30.61
CA LEU A 32 -33.61 31.31 -30.20
C LEU A 32 -33.65 30.02 -29.35
N ASP A 33 -34.28 30.15 -28.18
CA ASP A 33 -34.90 29.13 -27.32
C ASP A 33 -34.20 27.78 -27.12
N MET A 34 -33.56 27.63 -25.96
CA MET A 34 -33.57 26.36 -25.23
C MET A 34 -33.87 26.66 -23.75
N ALA A 35 -35.08 26.30 -23.34
CA ALA A 35 -35.52 26.32 -21.94
C ALA A 35 -34.55 25.51 -21.06
N PRO A 36 -34.29 25.93 -19.80
CA PRO A 36 -33.51 25.11 -18.89
C PRO A 36 -34.37 23.93 -18.45
N VAL A 37 -34.03 22.71 -18.91
CA VAL A 37 -34.48 21.48 -18.25
C VAL A 37 -33.76 21.43 -16.91
N VAL A 38 -34.44 21.94 -15.88
CA VAL A 38 -34.08 21.72 -14.49
C VAL A 38 -34.40 20.26 -14.18
N ALA A 39 -33.44 19.37 -14.46
CA ALA A 39 -33.46 18.03 -13.91
C ALA A 39 -33.11 18.14 -12.42
N ASN A 40 -34.13 18.33 -11.58
CA ASN A 40 -34.03 18.05 -10.16
C ASN A 40 -33.90 16.53 -9.98
N ASP A 41 -32.69 16.02 -10.17
CA ASP A 41 -32.30 14.68 -9.70
C ASP A 41 -31.88 14.86 -8.22
N ASP A 42 -32.89 14.96 -7.34
CA ASP A 42 -32.72 14.91 -5.87
C ASP A 42 -32.29 13.49 -5.46
N LYS A 43 -31.11 13.07 -5.92
CA LYS A 43 -30.40 11.94 -5.33
C LYS A 43 -29.72 12.45 -4.07
N VAL A 44 -30.43 12.33 -2.96
CA VAL A 44 -29.83 12.41 -1.62
C VAL A 44 -28.59 11.52 -1.63
N PRO A 45 -27.37 12.08 -1.45
CA PRO A 45 -26.17 11.28 -1.36
C PRO A 45 -26.36 10.30 -0.19
N MET A 46 -26.44 8.99 -0.48
CA MET A 46 -26.39 7.99 0.57
C MET A 46 -25.04 8.14 1.27
N GLU A 47 -25.09 8.60 2.51
CA GLU A 47 -23.91 8.75 3.36
C GLU A 47 -23.27 7.36 3.52
N ARG A 48 -22.08 7.20 2.93
CA ARG A 48 -21.33 5.96 3.04
C ARG A 48 -21.07 5.74 4.54
N PRO A 49 -21.44 4.57 5.11
CA PRO A 49 -21.14 4.28 6.50
C PRO A 49 -19.66 4.54 6.76
N GLU A 50 -19.35 5.29 7.82
CA GLU A 50 -17.97 5.53 8.21
C GLU A 50 -17.24 4.17 8.34
N PRO A 51 -16.02 4.05 7.79
CA PRO A 51 -15.28 2.80 7.86
C PRO A 51 -15.02 2.43 9.32
N LEU A 52 -15.33 1.19 9.70
CA LEU A 52 -15.11 0.69 11.05
C LEU A 52 -13.60 0.67 11.37
N ILE A 53 -13.16 1.58 12.25
CA ILE A 53 -11.77 1.64 12.71
C ILE A 53 -11.52 0.51 13.72
N ARG A 54 -10.74 -0.50 13.32
CA ARG A 54 -10.37 -1.65 14.18
C ARG A 54 -8.96 -1.53 14.77
N TYR A 55 -8.05 -0.87 14.06
CA TYR A 55 -6.66 -0.70 14.48
C TYR A 55 -6.28 0.77 14.50
N GLN A 56 -5.32 1.09 15.36
CA GLN A 56 -4.59 2.35 15.33
C GLN A 56 -3.11 2.05 15.11
N PHE A 57 -2.54 2.71 14.11
CA PHE A 57 -1.11 2.67 13.79
C PHE A 57 -0.50 3.99 14.22
N THR A 58 0.40 3.97 15.20
CA THR A 58 1.17 5.15 15.61
C THR A 58 2.59 5.01 15.07
N CYS A 59 2.94 5.79 14.05
CA CYS A 59 4.20 5.65 13.34
C CYS A 59 5.17 6.80 13.65
N THR A 60 6.45 6.46 13.82
CA THR A 60 7.50 7.40 14.23
C THR A 60 8.72 7.34 13.31
N ALA A 61 9.43 8.46 13.25
CA ALA A 61 10.75 8.55 12.62
C ALA A 61 11.86 8.09 13.57
N ALA A 62 13.09 8.01 13.05
CA ALA A 62 14.26 7.53 13.80
C ALA A 62 14.59 8.38 15.04
N ASP A 63 14.25 9.67 15.02
CA ASP A 63 14.41 10.61 16.13
C ASP A 63 13.27 10.52 17.17
N GLY A 64 12.34 9.58 16.99
CA GLY A 64 11.16 9.41 17.84
C GLY A 64 10.02 10.39 17.51
N SER A 65 10.19 11.29 16.54
CA SER A 65 9.13 12.23 16.17
C SER A 65 7.92 11.50 15.58
N LEU A 66 6.73 11.96 15.95
CA LEU A 66 5.49 11.42 15.43
C LEU A 66 5.34 11.77 13.94
N ILE A 67 5.16 10.75 13.12
CA ILE A 67 4.84 10.93 11.70
C ILE A 67 3.33 11.05 11.52
N GLY A 68 2.56 10.22 12.22
CA GLY A 68 1.12 10.25 12.17
C GLY A 68 0.48 9.10 12.92
N LYS A 69 -0.84 9.21 13.06
CA LYS A 69 -1.72 8.12 13.49
C LYS A 69 -2.62 7.75 12.32
N PHE A 70 -2.72 6.46 12.03
CA PHE A 70 -3.51 5.93 10.92
C PHE A 70 -4.48 4.87 11.43
N SER A 71 -5.54 4.62 10.66
CA SER A 71 -6.59 3.66 10.98
C SER A 71 -6.51 2.37 10.16
N SER A 72 -5.71 2.38 9.08
CA SER A 72 -5.51 1.23 8.19
C SER A 72 -4.07 1.11 7.68
N LEU A 73 -3.73 -0.07 7.16
CA LEU A 73 -2.45 -0.31 6.50
C LEU A 73 -2.33 0.50 5.20
N GLU A 74 -3.44 0.64 4.47
CA GLU A 74 -3.51 1.41 3.23
C GLU A 74 -3.18 2.88 3.48
N GLU A 75 -3.67 3.46 4.58
CA GLU A 75 -3.31 4.83 4.99
C GLU A 75 -1.83 4.96 5.35
N VAL A 76 -1.27 3.97 6.05
CA VAL A 76 0.17 3.94 6.35
C VAL A 76 0.97 3.92 5.04
N TRP A 77 0.61 3.04 4.10
CA TRP A 77 1.31 2.91 2.80
C TRP A 77 1.12 4.11 1.88
N ALA A 78 -0.04 4.78 1.96
CA ALA A 78 -0.34 6.00 1.21
C ALA A 78 0.27 7.27 1.82
N SER A 79 0.88 7.19 3.01
CA SER A 79 1.49 8.34 3.65
C SER A 79 2.57 8.97 2.77
N THR A 80 2.50 10.28 2.54
CA THR A 80 3.55 11.04 1.84
C THR A 80 4.88 11.01 2.59
N ARG A 81 4.84 10.72 3.90
CA ARG A 81 6.01 10.55 4.77
C ARG A 81 6.38 9.08 4.99
N TYR A 82 5.82 8.14 4.21
CA TYR A 82 6.05 6.71 4.35
C TYR A 82 7.55 6.39 4.47
N MET A 83 8.40 6.96 3.61
CA MET A 83 9.83 6.68 3.61
C MET A 83 10.57 7.12 4.88
N HIS A 84 9.98 8.02 5.67
CA HIS A 84 10.52 8.47 6.96
C HIS A 84 10.06 7.60 8.13
N ILE A 85 9.07 6.73 7.94
CA ILE A 85 8.62 5.80 8.97
C ILE A 85 9.72 4.79 9.26
N THR A 86 10.02 4.62 10.55
CA THR A 86 11.03 3.68 11.03
C THR A 86 10.45 2.63 11.96
N ASP A 87 9.44 3.00 12.72
CA ASP A 87 8.64 2.08 13.53
C ASP A 87 7.16 2.48 13.47
N CYS A 88 6.30 1.48 13.60
CA CYS A 88 4.88 1.68 13.84
C CYS A 88 4.46 0.78 15.00
N GLN A 89 3.82 1.38 15.99
CA GLN A 89 3.07 0.64 17.01
C GLN A 89 1.66 0.39 16.49
N VAL A 90 1.14 -0.82 16.73
CA VAL A 90 -0.21 -1.22 16.33
C VAL A 90 -0.99 -1.60 17.57
N ALA A 91 -2.16 -1.00 17.74
CA ALA A 91 -3.10 -1.34 18.79
C ALA A 91 -4.46 -1.69 18.17
N TYR A 92 -5.13 -2.70 18.71
CA TYR A 92 -6.54 -2.91 18.43
C TYR A 92 -7.36 -1.90 19.25
N VAL A 93 -8.26 -1.16 18.60
CA VAL A 93 -9.06 -0.08 19.22
C VAL A 93 -10.56 -0.27 19.03
N GLY A 94 -10.99 -1.46 18.60
CA GLY A 94 -12.40 -1.79 18.47
C GLY A 94 -13.12 -1.83 19.82
N SER A 95 -14.46 -1.71 19.79
CA SER A 95 -15.32 -1.59 20.98
C SER A 95 -15.46 -2.86 21.83
N GLY A 96 -14.84 -3.98 21.43
CA GLY A 96 -14.93 -5.26 22.14
C GLY A 96 -13.65 -6.09 22.01
N PRO A 97 -13.66 -7.38 22.38
CA PRO A 97 -12.54 -8.27 22.11
C PRO A 97 -12.23 -8.35 20.62
N GLN A 98 -10.96 -8.52 20.27
CA GLN A 98 -10.55 -8.65 18.88
C GLN A 98 -11.09 -9.96 18.30
N VAL A 99 -12.09 -9.84 17.42
CA VAL A 99 -12.55 -10.91 16.55
C VAL A 99 -11.80 -10.80 15.22
N LEU A 100 -11.08 -11.85 14.84
CA LEU A 100 -10.27 -11.87 13.63
C LEU A 100 -11.16 -12.00 12.38
N THR A 101 -10.81 -11.28 11.31
CA THR A 101 -11.42 -11.50 9.99
C THR A 101 -10.94 -12.82 9.37
N PRO A 102 -11.56 -13.30 8.28
CA PRO A 102 -11.06 -14.47 7.57
C PRO A 102 -9.60 -14.34 7.12
N GLU A 103 -9.19 -13.15 6.65
CA GLU A 103 -7.84 -12.86 6.18
C GLU A 103 -6.84 -12.85 7.34
N GLU A 104 -7.19 -12.20 8.45
CA GLU A 104 -6.38 -12.20 9.68
C GLU A 104 -6.23 -13.61 10.24
N THR A 105 -7.30 -14.40 10.21
CA THR A 105 -7.29 -15.81 10.62
C THR A 105 -6.38 -16.64 9.72
N ALA A 106 -6.45 -16.45 8.40
CA ALA A 106 -5.55 -17.14 7.46
C ALA A 106 -4.07 -16.80 7.72
N ALA A 107 -3.78 -15.54 8.01
CA ALA A 107 -2.43 -15.09 8.34
C ALA A 107 -1.92 -15.68 9.67
N VAL A 108 -2.74 -15.67 10.72
CA VAL A 108 -2.43 -16.30 12.01
C VAL A 108 -2.21 -17.80 11.84
N ASN A 109 -3.08 -18.50 11.10
CA ASN A 109 -2.94 -19.92 10.84
C ASN A 109 -1.65 -20.24 10.05
N THR A 110 -1.28 -19.40 9.09
CA THR A 110 -0.01 -19.53 8.37
C THR A 110 1.18 -19.40 9.32
N ALA A 111 1.13 -18.44 10.24
CA ALA A 111 2.18 -18.26 11.24
C ALA A 111 2.26 -19.46 12.21
N VAL A 112 1.13 -19.98 12.68
CA VAL A 112 1.08 -21.18 13.54
C VAL A 112 1.66 -22.40 12.80
N ALA A 113 1.25 -22.62 11.54
CA ALA A 113 1.81 -23.69 10.70
C ALA A 113 3.32 -23.55 10.46
N ALA A 114 3.84 -22.32 10.55
CA ALA A 114 5.26 -22.02 10.44
C ALA A 114 6.02 -22.10 11.79
N GLY A 115 5.35 -22.47 12.89
CA GLY A 115 5.97 -22.69 14.20
C GLY A 115 5.70 -21.61 15.25
N ALA A 116 4.77 -20.68 15.02
CA ALA A 116 4.32 -19.77 16.08
C ALA A 116 3.54 -20.55 17.17
N PRO A 117 3.68 -20.19 18.46
CA PRO A 117 2.93 -20.82 19.54
C PRO A 117 1.41 -20.67 19.34
N PRO A 118 0.62 -21.75 19.51
CA PRO A 118 -0.83 -21.66 19.51
C PRO A 118 -1.36 -20.95 20.76
N GLY A 119 -2.60 -20.45 20.70
CA GLY A 119 -3.30 -19.86 21.85
C GLY A 119 -3.11 -18.35 22.06
N GLN A 120 -2.30 -17.68 21.23
CA GLN A 120 -2.07 -16.23 21.30
C GLN A 120 -2.49 -15.52 19.99
N ALA A 121 -3.65 -15.88 19.45
CA ALA A 121 -4.08 -15.46 18.11
C ALA A 121 -4.16 -13.93 17.94
N SER A 122 -4.71 -13.21 18.93
CA SER A 122 -4.84 -11.75 18.90
C SER A 122 -3.47 -11.04 18.93
N GLU A 123 -2.58 -11.45 19.84
CA GLU A 123 -1.24 -10.90 19.94
C GLU A 123 -0.42 -11.20 18.68
N LEU A 124 -0.50 -12.44 18.18
CA LEU A 124 0.15 -12.86 16.95
C LEU A 124 -0.38 -12.07 15.74
N CYS A 125 -1.70 -11.83 15.68
CA CYS A 125 -2.31 -10.98 14.66
C CYS A 125 -1.74 -9.55 14.70
N LEU A 126 -1.67 -8.93 15.88
CA LEU A 126 -1.09 -7.58 16.03
C LEU A 126 0.38 -7.53 15.59
N ARG A 127 1.17 -8.56 15.90
CA ARG A 127 2.56 -8.67 15.42
C ARG A 127 2.64 -8.81 13.90
N ILE A 128 1.75 -9.60 13.30
CA ILE A 128 1.64 -9.76 11.85
C ILE A 128 1.26 -8.43 11.20
N VAL A 129 0.21 -7.76 11.68
CA VAL A 129 -0.25 -6.45 11.19
C VAL A 129 0.85 -5.41 11.31
N ARG A 130 1.61 -5.39 12.42
CA ARG A 130 2.78 -4.53 12.58
C ARG A 130 3.85 -4.81 11.51
N ALA A 131 4.16 -6.06 11.24
CA ALA A 131 5.10 -6.42 10.17
C ALA A 131 4.60 -6.01 8.76
N CYS A 132 3.29 -5.83 8.58
CA CYS A 132 2.72 -5.26 7.36
C CYS A 132 2.92 -3.74 7.22
N THR A 133 3.45 -3.05 8.22
CA THR A 133 3.87 -1.64 8.13
C THR A 133 5.30 -1.51 7.57
N ARG A 134 5.79 -0.27 7.43
CA ARG A 134 7.18 -0.05 6.98
C ARG A 134 8.17 -0.57 8.01
N THR A 135 9.17 -1.29 7.52
CA THR A 135 10.40 -1.56 8.25
C THR A 135 11.54 -0.74 7.63
N ASP A 136 12.31 -0.01 8.44
CA ASP A 136 13.46 0.74 7.93
C ASP A 136 14.50 -0.21 7.30
N HIS A 137 14.97 0.12 6.10
CA HIS A 137 16.02 -0.62 5.39
C HIS A 137 17.29 -0.81 6.22
N ARG A 138 17.63 0.15 7.08
CA ARG A 138 18.84 0.11 7.93
C ARG A 138 18.75 -0.97 9.00
N THR A 139 17.56 -1.21 9.52
CA THR A 139 17.31 -2.18 10.60
C THR A 139 16.61 -3.44 10.10
N LEU A 140 16.31 -3.53 8.80
CA LEU A 140 15.46 -4.57 8.20
C LEU A 140 15.86 -5.99 8.61
N ALA A 141 17.14 -6.34 8.52
CA ALA A 141 17.61 -7.68 8.88
C ALA A 141 17.33 -8.00 10.36
N ALA A 142 17.62 -7.06 11.26
CA ALA A 142 17.37 -7.23 12.69
C ALA A 142 15.86 -7.29 13.00
N SER A 143 15.06 -6.44 12.37
CA SER A 143 13.60 -6.45 12.52
C SER A 143 12.99 -7.77 12.04
N LEU A 144 13.43 -8.29 10.89
CA LEU A 144 12.96 -9.58 10.37
C LEU A 144 13.37 -10.76 11.27
N ALA A 145 14.58 -10.73 11.82
CA ALA A 145 14.99 -11.70 12.83
C ALA A 145 14.13 -11.62 14.10
N GLY A 146 13.81 -10.42 14.57
CA GLY A 146 12.93 -10.20 15.73
C GLY A 146 11.47 -10.60 15.48
N TYR A 147 10.97 -10.44 14.26
CA TYR A 147 9.67 -10.98 13.86
C TYR A 147 9.70 -12.52 13.79
N GLY A 148 10.76 -13.07 13.21
CA GLY A 148 10.92 -14.50 12.98
C GLY A 148 10.14 -15.00 11.75
N VAL A 149 10.53 -16.18 11.26
CA VAL A 149 9.90 -16.84 10.09
C VAL A 149 8.37 -16.93 10.19
N PRO A 150 7.77 -17.28 11.35
CA PRO A 150 6.32 -17.38 11.45
C PRO A 150 5.58 -16.07 11.16
N VAL A 151 6.01 -14.97 11.78
CA VAL A 151 5.35 -13.66 11.62
C VAL A 151 5.55 -13.13 10.21
N VAL A 152 6.74 -13.31 9.62
CA VAL A 152 7.02 -12.87 8.25
C VAL A 152 6.16 -13.63 7.23
N LYS A 153 5.97 -14.95 7.41
CA LYS A 153 5.04 -15.73 6.57
C LYS A 153 3.59 -15.28 6.76
N GLY A 154 3.15 -15.06 7.99
CA GLY A 154 1.81 -14.52 8.27
C GLY A 154 1.59 -13.16 7.61
N ALA A 155 2.59 -12.27 7.64
CA ALA A 155 2.52 -10.95 7.01
C ALA A 155 2.40 -11.02 5.49
N LEU A 156 3.10 -11.96 4.84
CA LEU A 156 2.96 -12.22 3.41
C LEU A 156 1.60 -12.80 3.03
N THR A 157 0.97 -13.58 3.91
CA THR A 157 -0.42 -14.03 3.72
C THR A 157 -1.41 -12.89 3.88
N LEU A 158 -1.23 -12.03 4.89
CA LEU A 158 -2.16 -10.92 5.17
C LEU A 158 -2.09 -9.83 4.10
N ALA A 159 -0.88 -9.43 3.72
CA ALA A 159 -0.64 -8.30 2.84
C ALA A 159 0.41 -8.64 1.76
N PRO A 160 0.07 -9.53 0.79
CA PRO A 160 1.01 -10.00 -0.23
C PRO A 160 1.49 -8.87 -1.16
N LEU A 161 0.73 -7.78 -1.24
CA LEU A 161 1.02 -6.61 -2.08
C LEU A 161 1.59 -5.43 -1.29
N ALA A 162 1.92 -5.61 0.00
CA ALA A 162 2.55 -4.56 0.80
C ALA A 162 3.89 -4.12 0.18
N PRO A 163 4.31 -2.86 0.33
CA PRO A 163 5.56 -2.36 -0.26
C PRO A 163 6.81 -3.18 0.09
N GLN A 164 6.83 -3.81 1.27
CA GLN A 164 7.93 -4.62 1.76
C GLN A 164 7.82 -6.13 1.45
N ALA A 165 6.75 -6.60 0.78
CA ALA A 165 6.52 -8.02 0.53
C ALA A 165 7.66 -8.70 -0.26
N ALA A 166 8.24 -7.99 -1.24
CA ALA A 166 9.39 -8.49 -2.00
C ALA A 166 10.64 -8.67 -1.14
N LEU A 167 10.86 -7.81 -0.14
CA LEU A 167 11.98 -7.94 0.81
C LEU A 167 11.77 -9.15 1.74
N PHE A 168 10.56 -9.34 2.23
CA PHE A 168 10.20 -10.45 3.12
C PHE A 168 10.39 -11.79 2.40
N THR A 169 9.94 -11.88 1.15
CA THR A 169 10.11 -13.07 0.30
C THR A 169 11.59 -13.42 0.10
N ARG A 170 12.44 -12.41 -0.16
CA ARG A 170 13.88 -12.63 -0.30
C ARG A 170 14.53 -13.11 0.99
N TRP A 171 14.18 -12.49 2.12
CA TRP A 171 14.71 -12.89 3.42
C TRP A 171 14.30 -14.30 3.83
N LEU A 172 13.05 -14.72 3.55
CA LEU A 172 12.60 -16.09 3.82
C LEU A 172 13.39 -17.13 3.03
N LYS A 173 13.80 -16.83 1.78
CA LYS A 173 14.64 -17.74 0.99
C LYS A 173 16.01 -17.95 1.63
N THR A 174 16.58 -16.91 2.25
CA THR A 174 17.85 -17.04 2.96
C THR A 174 17.68 -17.71 4.33
N ALA A 175 16.59 -17.41 5.04
CA ALA A 175 16.32 -17.95 6.37
C ALA A 175 15.93 -19.44 6.34
N ALA A 176 15.44 -19.96 5.21
CA ALA A 176 15.11 -21.39 5.05
C ALA A 176 16.33 -22.29 4.77
N VAL A 177 17.50 -21.71 4.52
CA VAL A 177 18.75 -22.43 4.19
C VAL A 177 19.69 -22.54 5.40
N GLY A 178 19.46 -21.75 6.45
CA GLY A 178 20.22 -21.77 7.71
C GLY A 178 19.48 -22.55 8.79
#